data_AF-A0A0L6Z9I1-F1
#
_entry.id   AF-A0A0L6Z9I1-F1
#
_cell.length_a   1.000
_cell.length_b   1.000
_cell.length_c   1.000
_cell.angle_alpha   90.00
_cell.angle_beta   90.00
_cell.angle_gamma   90.00
#
_symmetry.space_group_name_H-M   'P 1'
#
loop_
_entity.id
_entity.type
_entity.pdbx_description
1 polymer ?
#
loop_
_entity_poly.entity_id
_entity_poly.type
_entity_poly.pdbx_seq_one_letter_code
_entity_poly.pdbx_strand_id
1 'polypeptide(L)'
;MDWNSKIESIIKNKKWIKNDTGLWKVQCCKLVRDKEDLMVFIVTDELDGPAISRVEKIVVTNTNNELVVFYDGEFDTTLDQDDYDSYSEFFTLKEWDAVFSGNAAKELLEMDMVTEEEGFYIESHEGMSRFIGNFDENASEQIAEYFNL
;
A
#
# COMPACT_ATOMS: atom_id res chain seq x y z
N MET A 1 9.35 3.17 -18.83
CA MET A 1 8.06 2.67 -18.31
C MET A 1 7.29 3.87 -17.83
N ASP A 2 5.99 3.95 -18.06
CA ASP A 2 5.17 5.03 -17.49
C ASP A 2 4.73 4.60 -16.09
N TRP A 3 5.38 5.16 -15.08
CA TRP A 3 5.14 4.81 -13.68
C TRP A 3 3.80 5.30 -13.15
N ASN A 4 3.34 6.47 -13.62
CA ASN A 4 2.05 7.02 -13.24
C ASN A 4 0.93 6.10 -13.74
N SER A 5 1.01 5.66 -15.00
CA SER A 5 0.08 4.67 -15.55
C SER A 5 0.13 3.34 -14.81
N LYS A 6 1.30 2.88 -14.34
CA LYS A 6 1.41 1.64 -13.55
C LYS A 6 0.73 1.79 -12.19
N ILE A 7 0.99 2.87 -11.44
CA ILE A 7 0.36 3.14 -10.14
C ILE A 7 -1.16 3.25 -10.28
N GLU A 8 -1.65 3.97 -11.30
CA GLU A 8 -3.07 4.06 -11.62
C GLU A 8 -3.70 2.69 -11.93
N SER A 9 -2.98 1.80 -12.63
CA SER A 9 -3.47 0.45 -12.90
C SER A 9 -3.58 -0.40 -11.63
N ILE A 10 -2.64 -0.23 -10.69
CA ILE A 10 -2.66 -0.90 -9.37
C ILE A 10 -3.89 -0.44 -8.57
N ILE A 11 -4.14 0.87 -8.49
CA ILE A 11 -5.30 1.43 -7.80
C ILE A 11 -6.61 0.91 -8.42
N LYS A 12 -6.69 0.89 -9.76
CA LYS A 12 -7.89 0.44 -10.49
C LYS A 12 -8.18 -1.05 -10.35
N ASN A 13 -7.17 -1.88 -10.14
CA ASN A 13 -7.35 -3.32 -9.92
C ASN A 13 -8.09 -3.60 -8.60
N LYS A 14 -8.03 -2.68 -7.62
CA LYS A 14 -8.65 -2.81 -6.29
C LYS A 14 -8.24 -4.06 -5.50
N LYS A 15 -7.21 -4.79 -5.95
CA LYS A 15 -6.62 -5.93 -5.25
C LYS A 15 -5.52 -5.48 -4.29
N TRP A 16 -5.29 -6.29 -3.26
CA TRP A 16 -4.17 -6.18 -2.34
C TRP A 16 -2.90 -6.71 -2.97
N ILE A 17 -1.76 -6.14 -2.62
CA ILE A 17 -0.43 -6.60 -3.01
C ILE A 17 0.23 -7.24 -1.80
N LYS A 18 0.68 -8.48 -1.98
CA LYS A 18 1.44 -9.18 -0.95
C LYS A 18 2.86 -8.61 -0.88
N ASN A 19 3.27 -8.25 0.33
CA ASN A 19 4.62 -7.85 0.69
C ASN A 19 5.20 -8.91 1.64
N ASP A 20 6.24 -9.63 1.19
CA ASP A 20 6.97 -10.56 2.04
C ASP A 20 8.05 -9.79 2.82
N THR A 21 7.79 -9.48 4.07
CA THR A 21 8.69 -8.69 4.95
C THR A 21 9.76 -9.55 5.66
N GLY A 22 9.86 -10.83 5.28
CA GLY A 22 10.76 -11.81 5.89
C GLY A 22 10.13 -12.52 7.11
N LEU A 23 10.83 -13.54 7.64
CA LEU A 23 10.41 -14.33 8.83
C LEU A 23 9.02 -14.99 8.73
N TRP A 24 8.60 -15.42 7.53
CA TRP A 24 7.28 -16.04 7.27
C TRP A 24 6.07 -15.12 7.50
N LYS A 25 6.31 -13.82 7.63
CA LYS A 25 5.26 -12.82 7.87
C LYS A 25 4.70 -12.35 6.54
N VAL A 26 3.38 -12.28 6.48
CA VAL A 26 2.66 -11.76 5.31
C VAL A 26 2.10 -10.39 5.67
N GLN A 27 2.48 -9.40 4.88
CA GLN A 27 1.86 -8.09 4.89
C GLN A 27 1.08 -7.95 3.57
N CYS A 28 -0.16 -7.50 3.66
CA CYS A 28 -0.96 -7.16 2.50
C CYS A 28 -1.18 -5.65 2.48
N CYS A 29 -0.91 -5.04 1.33
CA CYS A 29 -1.00 -3.59 1.15
C CYS A 29 -1.97 -3.27 0.03
N LYS A 30 -2.79 -2.22 0.19
CA LYS A 30 -3.68 -1.76 -0.88
C LYS A 30 -3.55 -0.25 -1.03
N LEU A 31 -3.20 0.17 -2.24
CA LEU A 31 -3.09 1.57 -2.59
C LEU A 31 -4.44 2.08 -3.08
N VAL A 32 -4.90 3.20 -2.54
CA VAL A 32 -6.13 3.86 -2.99
C VAL A 32 -5.89 5.34 -3.17
N ARG A 33 -6.77 5.97 -3.93
CA ARG A 33 -6.83 7.43 -4.06
C ARG A 33 -8.13 7.90 -3.43
N ASP A 34 -8.04 8.63 -2.33
CA ASP A 34 -9.16 9.36 -1.73
C ASP A 34 -9.05 10.83 -2.13
N LYS A 35 -9.93 11.27 -3.04
CA LYS A 35 -9.87 12.59 -3.68
C LYS A 35 -8.50 12.84 -4.32
N GLU A 36 -7.70 13.73 -3.75
CA GLU A 36 -6.37 14.09 -4.23
C GLU A 36 -5.25 13.41 -3.45
N ASP A 37 -5.56 12.74 -2.33
CA ASP A 37 -4.56 12.11 -1.49
C ASP A 37 -4.41 10.63 -1.84
N LEU A 38 -3.16 10.20 -1.91
CA LEU A 38 -2.81 8.80 -2.08
C LEU A 38 -2.65 8.15 -0.70
N MET A 39 -3.43 7.10 -0.46
CA MET A 39 -3.48 6.41 0.84
C MET A 39 -3.05 4.96 0.66
N VAL A 40 -2.42 4.40 1.69
CA VAL A 40 -2.06 2.99 1.74
C VAL A 40 -2.75 2.33 2.93
N PHE A 41 -3.48 1.25 2.65
CA PHE A 41 -3.99 0.33 3.65
C PHE A 41 -2.99 -0.78 3.87
N ILE A 42 -2.77 -1.13 5.13
CA ILE A 42 -1.79 -2.11 5.55
C ILE A 42 -2.49 -3.09 6.49
N VAL A 43 -2.35 -4.37 6.19
CA VAL A 43 -2.82 -5.44 7.06
C VAL A 43 -1.72 -6.46 7.25
N THR A 44 -1.47 -6.81 8.50
CA THR A 44 -0.44 -7.78 8.89
C THR A 44 -0.81 -8.39 10.23
N ASP A 45 -0.28 -9.58 10.51
CA ASP A 45 -0.50 -10.32 11.75
C ASP A 45 0.15 -9.64 12.98
N GLU A 46 0.90 -8.56 12.78
CA GLU A 46 1.54 -7.78 13.86
C GLU A 46 0.71 -6.58 14.34
N LEU A 47 -0.31 -6.18 13.59
CA LEU A 47 -1.20 -5.10 13.97
C LEU A 47 -2.47 -5.68 14.57
N ASP A 48 -3.01 -5.01 15.60
CA ASP A 48 -4.28 -5.38 16.22
C ASP A 48 -5.49 -5.19 15.28
N GLY A 49 -5.28 -4.56 14.12
CA GLY A 49 -6.28 -4.32 13.10
C GLY A 49 -5.67 -3.71 11.83
N PRO A 50 -6.49 -3.49 10.79
CA PRO A 50 -6.05 -2.84 9.58
C PRO A 50 -5.68 -1.38 9.86
N ALA A 51 -4.58 -0.93 9.26
CA ALA A 51 -4.11 0.43 9.36
C ALA A 51 -4.25 1.15 8.02
N ILE A 52 -4.43 2.46 8.09
CA ILE A 52 -4.36 3.36 6.94
C ILE A 52 -3.34 4.46 7.23
N SER A 53 -2.59 4.87 6.21
CA SER A 53 -1.68 6.01 6.29
C SER A 53 -1.68 6.74 4.96
N ARG A 54 -1.44 8.05 5.02
CA ARG A 54 -1.11 8.81 3.82
C ARG A 54 0.23 8.36 3.24
N VAL A 55 0.32 8.28 1.92
CA VAL A 55 1.59 8.13 1.21
C VAL A 55 2.29 9.47 1.18
N GLU A 56 3.56 9.49 1.59
CA GLU A 56 4.37 10.71 1.58
C GLU A 56 5.32 10.78 0.41
N LYS A 57 5.79 9.62 -0.05
CA LYS A 57 6.75 9.57 -1.16
C LYS A 57 6.66 8.24 -1.87
N ILE A 58 6.89 8.27 -3.16
CA ILE A 58 7.13 7.07 -3.95
C ILE A 58 8.46 7.22 -4.63
N VAL A 59 9.29 6.18 -4.58
CA VAL A 59 10.56 6.14 -5.32
C VAL A 59 10.62 4.93 -6.22
N VAL A 60 11.39 5.08 -7.29
CA VAL A 60 11.74 3.99 -8.21
C VAL A 60 13.18 3.59 -7.96
N THR A 61 13.43 2.32 -7.60
CA THR A 61 14.79 1.85 -7.30
C THR A 61 15.63 1.72 -8.58
N ASN A 62 16.91 2.13 -8.54
CA ASN A 62 17.79 2.01 -9.71
C ASN A 62 18.19 0.55 -10.01
N THR A 63 18.25 -0.30 -8.97
CA THR A 63 18.81 -1.65 -9.10
C THR A 63 17.84 -2.61 -9.79
N ASN A 64 16.56 -2.56 -9.42
CA ASN A 64 15.55 -3.50 -9.91
C ASN A 64 14.37 -2.81 -10.63
N ASN A 65 14.36 -1.48 -10.70
CA ASN A 65 13.27 -0.72 -11.28
C ASN A 65 11.94 -1.10 -10.58
N GLU A 66 11.94 -1.06 -9.25
CA GLU A 66 10.82 -1.39 -8.36
C GLU A 66 10.23 -0.12 -7.76
N LEU A 67 8.93 -0.14 -7.44
CA LEU A 67 8.26 0.93 -6.69
C LEU A 67 8.39 0.67 -5.20
N VAL A 68 8.85 1.68 -4.46
CA VAL A 68 8.80 1.72 -3.00
C VAL A 68 7.94 2.90 -2.58
N VAL A 69 6.89 2.61 -1.83
CA VAL A 69 5.92 3.57 -1.31
C VAL A 69 6.25 3.83 0.17
N PHE A 70 6.57 5.08 0.48
CA PHE A 70 6.82 5.52 1.85
C PHE A 70 5.59 6.16 2.45
N TYR A 71 5.34 5.82 3.72
CA TYR A 71 4.28 6.37 4.54
C TYR A 71 4.86 6.94 5.83
N ASP A 72 4.18 7.90 6.46
CA ASP A 72 4.66 8.69 7.62
C ASP A 72 5.04 7.81 8.84
N GLY A 73 4.65 6.54 8.85
CA GLY A 73 4.98 5.60 9.94
C GLY A 73 4.16 5.84 11.20
N GLU A 74 3.62 7.05 11.37
CA GLU A 74 2.42 7.29 12.15
C GLU A 74 1.25 6.68 11.37
N PHE A 75 0.80 5.48 11.77
CA PHE A 75 -0.44 4.91 11.25
C PHE A 75 -1.56 5.89 11.62
N ASP A 76 -1.90 6.79 10.71
CA ASP A 76 -2.81 7.93 10.93
C ASP A 76 -4.10 7.50 11.63
N THR A 77 -4.55 6.26 11.41
CA THR A 77 -5.65 5.66 12.19
C THR A 77 -5.57 4.12 12.12
N THR A 78 -5.64 3.43 13.26
CA THR A 78 -6.14 2.04 13.28
C THR A 78 -7.62 2.10 12.95
N LEU A 79 -8.03 1.52 11.83
CA LEU A 79 -9.42 1.62 11.39
C LEU A 79 -10.35 0.95 12.40
N ASP A 80 -11.53 1.54 12.61
CA ASP A 80 -12.61 0.88 13.35
C ASP A 80 -13.46 0.05 12.38
N GLN A 81 -13.94 -1.11 12.82
CA GLN A 81 -14.82 -1.96 12.01
C GLN A 81 -16.12 -1.22 11.66
N ASP A 82 -16.56 -0.29 12.51
CA ASP A 82 -17.76 0.52 12.30
C ASP A 82 -17.60 1.60 11.20
N ASP A 83 -16.37 1.86 10.71
CA ASP A 83 -16.08 2.91 9.72
C ASP A 83 -16.33 2.49 8.26
N TYR A 84 -16.92 1.32 8.00
CA TYR A 84 -17.11 0.78 6.65
C TYR A 84 -17.72 1.78 5.67
N ASP A 85 -18.71 2.56 6.10
CA ASP A 85 -19.41 3.52 5.23
C ASP A 85 -18.44 4.53 4.60
N SER A 86 -17.43 4.97 5.36
CA SER A 86 -16.38 5.89 4.91
C SER A 86 -15.44 5.30 3.85
N TYR A 87 -15.36 3.96 3.77
CA TYR A 87 -14.43 3.25 2.89
C TYR A 87 -15.12 2.31 1.89
N SER A 88 -16.45 2.35 1.83
CA SER A 88 -17.28 1.48 1.00
C SER A 88 -17.04 1.60 -0.52
N GLU A 89 -16.37 2.66 -0.97
CA GLU A 89 -15.93 2.81 -2.37
C GLU A 89 -14.68 1.99 -2.71
N PHE A 90 -13.86 1.71 -1.70
CA PHE A 90 -12.60 0.97 -1.81
C PHE A 90 -12.77 -0.50 -1.49
N PHE A 91 -13.65 -0.83 -0.54
CA PHE A 91 -13.86 -2.18 -0.02
C PHE A 91 -15.27 -2.67 -0.29
N THR A 92 -15.40 -3.96 -0.57
CA THR A 92 -16.69 -4.64 -0.36
C THR A 92 -16.86 -4.94 1.13
N LEU A 93 -18.11 -5.04 1.61
CA LEU A 93 -18.36 -5.42 3.01
C LEU A 93 -17.67 -6.73 3.40
N LYS A 94 -17.64 -7.72 2.50
CA LYS A 94 -16.96 -9.00 2.72
C LYS A 94 -15.44 -8.82 2.87
N GLU A 95 -14.85 -7.95 2.06
CA GLU A 95 -13.42 -7.61 2.14
C GLU A 95 -13.12 -6.85 3.44
N TRP A 96 -14.01 -5.95 3.85
CA TRP A 96 -13.93 -5.22 5.10
C TRP A 96 -13.97 -6.18 6.30
N ASP A 97 -14.93 -7.10 6.34
CA ASP A 97 -15.01 -8.11 7.41
C ASP A 97 -13.73 -8.97 7.49
N ALA A 98 -13.15 -9.31 6.33
CA ALA A 98 -11.92 -10.09 6.26
C ALA A 98 -10.72 -9.35 6.86
N VAL A 99 -10.60 -8.04 6.66
CA VAL A 99 -9.45 -7.28 7.21
C VAL A 99 -9.47 -7.16 8.74
N PHE A 100 -10.63 -7.36 9.37
CA PHE A 100 -10.81 -7.34 10.82
C PHE A 100 -10.86 -8.73 11.47
N SER A 101 -10.69 -9.82 10.70
CA SER A 101 -10.91 -11.18 11.20
C SER A 101 -9.82 -11.73 12.13
N GLY A 102 -8.70 -11.01 12.26
CA GLY A 102 -7.48 -11.48 12.92
C GLY A 102 -6.67 -12.50 12.10
N ASN A 103 -7.10 -12.85 10.88
CA ASN A 103 -6.35 -13.67 9.92
C ASN A 103 -6.43 -13.07 8.50
N ALA A 104 -6.44 -11.75 8.42
CA ALA A 104 -6.79 -11.02 7.21
C ALA A 104 -5.96 -11.38 5.99
N ALA A 105 -4.63 -11.51 6.12
CA ALA A 105 -3.78 -11.88 4.99
C ALA A 105 -4.19 -13.23 4.37
N LYS A 106 -4.53 -14.21 5.20
CA LYS A 106 -4.99 -15.53 4.76
C LYS A 106 -6.37 -15.46 4.11
N GLU A 107 -7.32 -14.74 4.72
CA GLU A 107 -8.68 -14.63 4.19
C GLU A 107 -8.71 -13.87 2.86
N LEU A 108 -7.93 -12.80 2.73
CA LEU A 108 -7.78 -12.06 1.48
C LEU A 108 -7.21 -12.96 0.36
N LEU A 109 -6.24 -13.84 0.68
CA LEU A 109 -5.72 -14.84 -0.27
C LEU A 109 -6.80 -15.85 -0.68
N GLU A 110 -7.53 -16.42 0.29
CA GLU A 110 -8.62 -17.37 0.02
C GLU A 110 -9.78 -16.74 -0.78
N MET A 111 -9.94 -15.42 -0.69
CA MET A 111 -10.93 -14.65 -1.43
C MET A 111 -10.48 -14.19 -2.84
N ASP A 112 -9.27 -14.54 -3.29
CA ASP A 112 -8.65 -14.03 -4.53
C ASP A 112 -8.55 -12.48 -4.57
N MET A 113 -8.44 -11.86 -3.40
CA MET A 113 -8.32 -10.40 -3.27
C MET A 113 -6.87 -9.93 -3.30
N VAL A 114 -5.91 -10.84 -3.26
CA VAL A 114 -4.47 -10.54 -3.33
C VAL A 114 -3.96 -10.83 -4.75
N THR A 115 -3.17 -9.92 -5.31
CA THR A 115 -2.45 -10.13 -6.56
C THR A 115 -1.11 -10.82 -6.31
N GLU A 116 -0.75 -11.75 -7.18
CA GLU A 116 0.58 -12.39 -7.21
C GLU A 116 1.61 -11.55 -7.98
N GLU A 117 1.18 -10.49 -8.67
CA GLU A 117 2.08 -9.59 -9.41
C GLU A 117 2.85 -8.64 -8.49
N GLU A 118 4.15 -8.45 -8.75
CA GLU A 118 4.98 -7.45 -8.08
C GLU A 118 4.50 -6.02 -8.42
N GLY A 119 3.69 -5.47 -7.51
CA GLY A 119 3.15 -4.12 -7.63
C GLY A 119 4.10 -3.06 -7.07
N PHE A 120 4.22 -3.02 -5.75
CA PHE A 120 5.07 -2.10 -4.99
C PHE A 120 5.42 -2.68 -3.61
N TYR A 121 6.51 -2.17 -3.06
CA TYR A 121 6.90 -2.36 -1.67
C TYR A 121 6.49 -1.18 -0.80
N ILE A 122 6.27 -1.42 0.49
CA ILE A 122 6.04 -0.34 1.44
C ILE A 122 7.15 -0.26 2.48
N GLU A 123 7.51 0.96 2.88
CA GLU A 123 8.49 1.24 3.92
C GLU A 123 8.02 2.45 4.74
N SER A 124 8.37 2.51 6.02
CA SER A 124 8.11 3.74 6.79
C SER A 124 9.03 4.86 6.32
N HIS A 125 8.64 6.12 6.58
CA HIS A 125 9.43 7.31 6.25
C HIS A 125 10.88 7.19 6.75
N GLU A 126 11.08 6.67 7.96
CA GLU A 126 12.40 6.44 8.57
C GLU A 126 13.33 5.59 7.69
N GLY A 127 12.74 4.68 6.91
CA GLY A 127 13.41 3.82 5.94
C GLY A 127 13.99 4.54 4.72
N MET A 128 13.54 5.76 4.39
CA MET A 128 14.00 6.51 3.20
C MET A 128 15.51 6.71 3.17
N SER A 129 16.14 6.86 4.33
CA SER A 129 17.59 7.04 4.45
C SER A 129 18.39 5.92 3.76
N ARG A 130 17.84 4.70 3.67
CA ARG A 130 18.46 3.54 3.01
C ARG A 130 18.51 3.65 1.49
N PHE A 131 17.69 4.53 0.92
CA PHE A 131 17.55 4.70 -0.53
C PHE A 131 18.30 5.93 -1.05
N ILE A 132 18.94 6.72 -0.19
CA ILE A 132 19.73 7.90 -0.60
C ILE A 132 20.81 7.47 -1.61
N GLY A 133 20.72 8.02 -2.83
CA GLY A 133 21.67 7.75 -3.91
C GLY A 133 21.43 6.44 -4.68
N ASN A 134 20.35 5.69 -4.39
CA ASN A 134 20.01 4.45 -5.10
C ASN A 134 18.56 4.41 -5.62
N PHE A 135 18.07 5.54 -6.13
CA PHE A 135 16.77 5.65 -6.78
C PHE A 135 16.85 6.54 -8.02
N ASP A 136 15.89 6.38 -8.93
CA ASP A 136 15.71 7.23 -10.11
C ASP A 136 14.99 8.50 -9.67
N GLU A 137 15.76 9.57 -9.47
CA GLU A 137 15.27 10.87 -8.99
C GLU A 137 14.23 11.47 -9.93
N ASN A 138 14.49 11.44 -11.24
CA ASN A 138 13.60 12.02 -12.24
C ASN A 138 12.25 11.27 -12.30
N ALA A 139 12.29 9.94 -12.33
CA ALA A 139 11.06 9.15 -12.29
C ALA A 139 10.27 9.38 -10.99
N SER A 140 10.97 9.49 -9.86
CA SER A 140 10.33 9.69 -8.55
C SER A 140 9.72 11.09 -8.40
N GLU A 141 10.39 12.13 -8.92
CA GLU A 141 9.86 13.51 -8.97
C GLU A 141 8.61 13.60 -9.85
N GLN A 142 8.61 12.96 -11.02
CA GLN A 142 7.44 12.92 -11.90
C GLN A 142 6.23 12.24 -11.23
N ILE A 143 6.46 11.20 -10.42
CA ILE A 143 5.41 10.54 -9.64
C ILE A 143 4.91 11.50 -8.55
N ALA A 144 5.81 12.15 -7.83
CA ALA A 144 5.46 13.08 -6.76
C ALA A 144 4.59 14.25 -7.29
N GLU A 145 4.97 14.85 -8.42
CA GLU A 145 4.17 15.89 -9.07
C GLU A 145 2.78 15.39 -9.50
N TYR A 146 2.68 14.17 -10.02
CA TYR A 146 1.42 13.61 -10.52
C TYR A 146 0.43 13.27 -9.40
N PHE A 147 0.93 12.76 -8.26
CA PHE A 147 0.12 12.34 -7.12
C PHE A 147 0.11 13.36 -5.97
N ASN A 148 0.70 14.54 -6.15
CA ASN A 148 0.75 15.62 -5.17
C ASN A 148 1.36 15.14 -3.82
N LEU A 149 2.53 14.50 -3.91
CA LEU A 149 3.32 13.97 -2.79
C LEU A 149 4.46 14.92 -2.41
#